data_AF-A0A963QNA0-F1
#
_entry.id   AF-A0A963QNA0-F1
#
_cell.length_a   1.000
_cell.length_b   1.000
_cell.length_c   1.000
_cell.angle_alpha   90.00
_cell.angle_beta   90.00
_cell.angle_gamma   90.00
#
_symmetry.space_group_name_H-M   'P 1'
#
loop_
_entity.id
_entity.type
_entity.pdbx_description
1 polymer ?
#
loop_
_entity_poly.entity_id
_entity_poly.type
_entity_poly.pdbx_seq_one_letter_code
_entity_poly.pdbx_strand_id
1 'polypeptide(L)'
;MGDCPVLNFDPHRWIAEPEGAESGQSVATVATVARVHAEFENSVSKQGPATLATTATKPAGNPSVTLREWHSHLAPLDFDTAPDGFTLNRWRELHGDSWWIYENFAARAVRDGWSAHDLFGVFAPRPGWGGLCDRLQGARNLKMDRDRAAWSSWGVRHWTCRGAGDDLVESGLKLIWELAGTGNG
;
A
#
# COMPACT_ATOMS: atom_id res chain seq x y z
N MET A 1 40.64 0.57 -10.80
CA MET A 1 39.29 1.02 -11.20
C MET A 1 38.56 -0.21 -11.67
N GLY A 2 37.75 -0.82 -10.81
CA GLY A 2 36.96 -2.00 -11.17
C GLY A 2 35.66 -1.54 -11.81
N ASP A 3 35.32 -2.11 -12.96
CA ASP A 3 34.06 -1.89 -13.65
C ASP A 3 32.89 -2.24 -12.74
N CYS A 4 32.08 -1.24 -12.37
CA CYS A 4 30.77 -1.48 -11.79
C CYS A 4 29.87 -2.05 -12.88
N PRO A 5 29.29 -3.26 -12.72
CA PRO A 5 28.36 -3.79 -13.70
C PRO A 5 27.15 -2.84 -13.80
N VAL A 6 26.93 -2.31 -14.99
CA VAL A 6 25.71 -1.58 -15.33
C VAL A 6 24.56 -2.57 -15.24
N LEU A 7 23.76 -2.46 -14.18
CA LEU A 7 22.51 -3.20 -14.05
C LEU A 7 21.58 -2.77 -15.18
N ASN A 8 21.55 -3.57 -16.25
CA ASN A 8 20.63 -3.39 -17.36
C ASN A 8 19.21 -3.69 -16.86
N PHE A 9 18.51 -2.63 -16.44
CA PHE A 9 17.19 -2.72 -15.85
C PHE A 9 16.14 -2.74 -16.98
N ASP A 10 15.71 -3.94 -17.38
CA ASP A 10 14.60 -4.11 -18.32
C ASP A 10 13.26 -3.95 -17.56
N PRO A 11 12.49 -2.88 -17.81
CA PRO A 11 11.24 -2.62 -17.10
C PRO A 11 10.10 -3.58 -17.47
N HIS A 12 10.23 -4.36 -18.55
CA HIS A 12 9.19 -5.27 -19.05
C HIS A 12 9.36 -6.71 -18.55
N ARG A 13 10.57 -7.11 -18.14
CA ARG A 13 10.84 -8.46 -17.62
C ARG A 13 10.17 -8.76 -16.26
N TRP A 14 9.70 -7.75 -15.54
CA TRP A 14 9.07 -7.91 -14.21
C TRP A 14 7.58 -8.32 -14.26
N ILE A 15 6.90 -8.11 -15.40
CA ILE A 15 5.46 -8.41 -15.56
C ILE A 15 5.27 -9.83 -16.12
N ALA A 16 6.27 -10.37 -16.82
CA ALA A 16 6.21 -11.69 -17.41
C ALA A 16 6.96 -12.72 -16.54
N GLU A 17 6.19 -13.70 -16.07
CA GLU A 17 6.57 -15.02 -15.56
C GLU A 17 6.86 -15.21 -14.06
N PRO A 18 6.19 -16.20 -13.44
CA PRO A 18 6.69 -16.93 -12.29
C PRO A 18 7.25 -18.29 -12.76
N GLU A 19 8.51 -18.36 -13.21
CA GLU A 19 9.21 -19.65 -13.26
C GLU A 19 10.71 -19.48 -13.00
N GLY A 20 11.20 -20.19 -11.97
CA GLY A 20 12.54 -20.79 -11.99
C GLY A 20 13.75 -19.97 -11.53
N ALA A 21 14.25 -20.33 -10.34
CA ALA A 21 15.67 -20.38 -9.94
C ALA A 21 16.42 -19.06 -9.65
N GLU A 22 16.74 -18.79 -8.38
CA GLU A 22 18.02 -19.08 -7.68
C GLU A 22 19.17 -18.12 -8.04
N SER A 23 19.58 -17.28 -7.07
CA SER A 23 20.99 -16.97 -6.82
C SER A 23 21.14 -16.25 -5.48
N GLY A 24 22.12 -16.66 -4.68
CA GLY A 24 22.20 -16.42 -3.25
C GLY A 24 22.66 -15.02 -2.82
N GLN A 25 22.16 -14.61 -1.66
CA GLN A 25 22.70 -13.56 -0.81
C GLN A 25 22.55 -13.94 0.68
N SER A 26 23.52 -13.45 1.46
CA SER A 26 23.91 -13.83 2.83
C SER A 26 22.78 -14.12 3.84
N VAL A 27 22.87 -15.29 4.48
CA VAL A 27 21.77 -16.04 5.12
C VAL A 27 21.47 -15.65 6.57
N ALA A 28 22.31 -14.88 7.27
CA ALA A 28 22.21 -14.81 8.73
C ALA A 28 21.26 -13.74 9.31
N THR A 29 21.15 -12.56 8.70
CA THR A 29 20.41 -11.42 9.33
C THR A 29 19.07 -11.12 8.64
N VAL A 30 18.91 -11.49 7.37
CA VAL A 30 17.64 -11.33 6.62
C VAL A 30 16.64 -12.46 6.96
N ALA A 31 17.14 -13.62 7.38
CA ALA A 31 16.30 -14.79 7.68
C ALA A 31 15.30 -14.55 8.82
N THR A 32 15.62 -13.73 9.83
CA THR A 32 14.71 -13.56 10.98
C THR A 32 13.53 -12.64 10.66
N VAL A 33 13.74 -11.58 9.86
CA VAL A 33 12.64 -10.67 9.45
C VAL A 33 11.82 -11.28 8.30
N ALA A 34 12.48 -11.96 7.35
CA ALA A 34 11.78 -12.69 6.29
C ALA A 34 10.96 -13.87 6.83
N ARG A 35 11.41 -14.53 7.91
CA ARG A 35 10.69 -15.67 8.51
C ARG A 35 9.40 -15.26 9.22
N VAL A 36 9.36 -14.09 9.86
CA VAL A 36 8.11 -13.57 10.47
C VAL A 36 7.11 -13.13 9.40
N HIS A 37 7.56 -12.69 8.23
CA HIS A 37 6.69 -12.36 7.09
C HIS A 37 6.20 -13.63 6.35
N ALA A 38 7.10 -14.60 6.12
CA ALA A 38 6.79 -15.84 5.42
C ALA A 38 5.91 -16.80 6.24
N GLU A 39 6.06 -16.86 7.57
CA GLU A 39 5.20 -17.71 8.42
C GLU A 39 3.74 -17.20 8.47
N PHE A 40 3.48 -15.90 8.24
CA PHE A 40 2.12 -15.37 8.10
C PHE A 40 1.54 -15.64 6.70
N GLU A 41 2.31 -15.42 5.62
CA GLU A 41 1.88 -15.70 4.25
C GLU A 41 1.57 -17.19 4.00
N ASN A 42 2.31 -18.09 4.68
CA ASN A 42 2.07 -19.53 4.62
C ASN A 42 0.84 -19.96 5.46
N SER A 43 0.41 -19.13 6.41
CA SER A 43 -0.86 -19.31 7.14
C SER A 43 -2.07 -18.83 6.33
N VAL A 44 -1.91 -17.79 5.51
CA VAL A 44 -2.96 -17.30 4.59
C VAL A 44 -3.16 -18.27 3.41
N SER A 45 -2.10 -18.90 2.91
CA SER A 45 -2.17 -19.82 1.75
C SER A 45 -2.87 -21.17 1.99
N LYS A 46 -3.24 -21.53 3.22
CA LYS A 46 -3.92 -22.81 3.53
C LYS A 46 -5.44 -22.73 3.52
N GLN A 47 -6.02 -21.57 3.25
CA GLN A 47 -7.46 -21.46 3.04
C GLN A 47 -7.77 -21.91 1.61
N GLY A 48 -8.34 -23.11 1.47
CA GLY A 48 -9.00 -23.55 0.24
C GLY A 48 -10.05 -22.54 -0.23
N PRO A 49 -10.58 -22.64 -1.46
CA PRO A 49 -11.33 -21.58 -2.12
C PRO A 49 -12.59 -21.22 -1.33
N ALA A 50 -12.45 -20.26 -0.42
CA ALA A 50 -13.56 -19.66 0.28
C ALA A 50 -14.31 -18.85 -0.77
N THR A 51 -15.45 -19.39 -1.19
CA THR A 51 -16.50 -18.61 -1.83
C THR A 51 -17.06 -17.65 -0.78
N LEU A 52 -16.30 -16.62 -0.45
CA LEU A 52 -16.78 -15.43 0.22
C LEU A 52 -16.84 -14.36 -0.86
N ALA A 53 -18.02 -14.27 -1.46
CA ALA A 53 -18.42 -13.06 -2.16
C ALA A 53 -18.59 -11.95 -1.11
N THR A 54 -17.49 -11.48 -0.54
CA THR A 54 -17.43 -10.17 0.05
C THR A 54 -17.60 -9.22 -1.11
N THR A 55 -18.77 -8.59 -1.18
CA THR A 55 -19.07 -7.46 -2.06
C THR A 55 -18.11 -6.32 -1.72
N ALA A 56 -16.87 -6.42 -2.18
CA ALA A 56 -16.03 -5.26 -2.43
C ALA A 56 -16.88 -4.38 -3.34
N THR A 57 -17.37 -3.27 -2.78
CA THR A 57 -18.25 -2.36 -3.50
C THR A 57 -17.39 -1.73 -4.57
N LYS A 58 -17.38 -2.34 -5.76
CA LYS A 58 -16.92 -1.69 -6.98
C LYS A 58 -17.52 -0.29 -6.94
N PRO A 59 -16.73 0.79 -7.06
CA PRO A 59 -17.31 2.12 -7.16
C PRO A 59 -18.19 2.10 -8.41
N ALA A 60 -19.51 1.92 -8.22
CA ALA A 60 -20.49 1.85 -9.29
C ALA A 60 -20.78 3.25 -9.86
N GLY A 61 -20.01 4.25 -9.42
CA GLY A 61 -20.11 5.64 -9.80
C GLY A 61 -19.16 6.04 -10.92
N ASN A 62 -19.43 7.21 -11.47
CA ASN A 62 -18.54 7.89 -12.40
C ASN A 62 -17.16 8.11 -11.74
N PRO A 63 -16.04 7.66 -12.35
CA PRO A 63 -14.70 7.84 -11.78
C PRO A 63 -14.36 9.27 -11.37
N SER A 64 -14.86 10.26 -12.12
CA SER A 64 -14.65 11.68 -11.81
C SER A 64 -15.40 12.14 -10.56
N VAL A 65 -16.47 11.45 -10.14
CA VAL A 65 -17.14 11.72 -8.85
C VAL A 65 -16.27 11.19 -7.71
N THR A 66 -15.82 9.94 -7.80
CA THR A 66 -14.95 9.33 -6.79
C THR A 66 -13.64 10.09 -6.59
N LEU A 67 -13.00 10.54 -7.68
CA LEU A 67 -11.77 11.35 -7.58
C LEU A 67 -12.02 12.69 -6.88
N ARG A 68 -13.14 13.37 -7.20
CA ARG A 68 -13.50 14.63 -6.54
C ARG A 68 -13.80 14.43 -5.06
N GLU A 69 -14.47 13.34 -4.71
CA GLU A 69 -14.72 12.96 -3.32
C GLU A 69 -13.41 12.77 -2.55
N TRP A 70 -12.49 11.94 -3.07
CA TRP A 70 -11.18 11.73 -2.44
C TRP A 70 -10.39 13.03 -2.29
N HIS A 71 -10.39 13.88 -3.33
CA HIS A 71 -9.76 15.19 -3.28
C HIS A 71 -10.37 16.07 -2.18
N SER A 72 -11.69 16.11 -2.07
CA SER A 72 -12.40 16.93 -1.08
C SER A 72 -12.11 16.53 0.36
N HIS A 73 -11.74 15.25 0.60
CA HIS A 73 -11.36 14.76 1.92
C HIS A 73 -9.90 15.00 2.26
N LEU A 74 -9.01 14.90 1.28
CA LEU A 74 -7.57 15.07 1.48
C LEU A 74 -7.15 16.55 1.48
N ALA A 75 -7.78 17.40 0.66
CA ALA A 75 -7.44 18.83 0.57
C ALA A 75 -7.50 19.62 1.90
N PRO A 76 -8.46 19.38 2.83
CA PRO A 76 -8.52 20.11 4.09
C PRO A 76 -7.61 19.54 5.19
N LEU A 77 -6.85 18.48 4.95
CA LEU A 77 -6.01 17.89 5.98
C LEU A 77 -4.88 18.84 6.37
N ASP A 78 -4.77 19.13 7.67
CA ASP A 78 -3.66 19.90 8.23
C ASP A 78 -2.45 18.99 8.47
N PHE A 79 -1.35 19.25 7.77
CA PHE A 79 -0.11 18.47 7.90
C PHE A 79 0.73 18.87 9.12
N ASP A 80 0.42 20.01 9.75
CA ASP A 80 1.16 20.53 10.91
C ASP A 80 0.54 20.14 12.26
N THR A 81 -0.67 19.59 12.25
CA THR A 81 -1.37 19.11 13.45
C THR A 81 -1.62 17.61 13.35
N ALA A 82 -0.78 16.81 14.02
CA ALA A 82 -0.92 15.37 14.04
C ALA A 82 -2.09 14.92 14.94
N PRO A 83 -2.88 13.92 14.51
CA PRO A 83 -3.92 13.34 15.36
C PRO A 83 -3.32 12.52 16.52
N ASP A 84 -4.13 12.27 17.54
CA ASP A 84 -3.72 11.49 18.71
C ASP A 84 -3.14 10.12 18.33
N GLY A 85 -2.05 9.74 18.99
CA GLY A 85 -1.34 8.50 18.72
C GLY A 85 -0.37 8.56 17.53
N PHE A 86 -0.31 9.68 16.80
CA PHE A 86 0.66 9.87 15.72
C PHE A 86 1.75 10.88 16.10
N THR A 87 2.98 10.59 15.66
CA THR A 87 4.04 11.60 15.66
C THR A 87 3.85 12.56 14.48
N LEU A 88 4.25 13.83 14.65
CA LEU A 88 4.16 14.82 13.57
C LEU A 88 4.90 14.39 12.30
N ASN A 89 6.09 13.81 12.44
CA ASN A 89 6.85 13.32 11.28
C ASN A 89 6.09 12.20 10.54
N ARG A 90 5.53 11.24 11.28
CA ARG A 90 4.76 10.15 10.66
C ARG A 90 3.51 10.68 9.95
N TRP A 91 2.82 11.63 10.56
CA TRP A 91 1.64 12.25 9.97
C TRP A 91 1.98 12.98 8.66
N ARG A 92 3.05 13.78 8.65
CA ARG A 92 3.54 14.45 7.43
C ARG A 92 3.92 13.47 6.32
N GLU A 93 4.56 12.36 6.68
CA GLU A 93 4.91 11.30 5.72
C GLU A 93 3.66 10.64 5.12
N LEU A 94 2.70 10.25 5.94
CA LEU A 94 1.42 9.70 5.49
C LEU A 94 0.66 10.65 4.57
N HIS A 95 0.63 11.93 4.93
CA HIS A 95 0.01 12.97 4.13
C HIS A 95 0.71 13.11 2.76
N GLY A 96 2.04 13.21 2.77
CA GLY A 96 2.85 13.29 1.55
C GLY A 96 2.68 12.07 0.63
N ASP A 97 2.66 10.86 1.20
CA ASP A 97 2.45 9.63 0.45
C ASP A 97 1.03 9.55 -0.11
N SER A 98 0.03 9.98 0.65
CA SER A 98 -1.38 10.03 0.20
C SER A 98 -1.56 10.98 -0.98
N TRP A 99 -0.98 12.18 -0.91
CA TRP A 99 -1.08 13.15 -2.01
C TRP A 99 -0.34 12.68 -3.25
N TRP A 100 0.85 12.10 -3.08
CA TRP A 100 1.59 11.53 -4.18
C TRP A 100 0.83 10.39 -4.87
N ILE A 101 0.22 9.47 -4.11
CA ILE A 101 -0.64 8.42 -4.67
C ILE A 101 -1.84 9.03 -5.41
N TYR A 102 -2.49 10.03 -4.81
CA TYR A 102 -3.66 10.68 -5.39
C TYR A 102 -3.32 11.28 -6.76
N GLU A 103 -2.26 12.07 -6.85
CA GLU A 103 -1.86 12.76 -8.08
C GLU A 103 -1.41 11.81 -9.19
N ASN A 104 -0.68 10.74 -8.84
CA ASN A 104 -0.01 9.90 -9.83
C ASN A 104 -0.80 8.64 -10.19
N PHE A 105 -1.64 8.11 -9.29
CA PHE A 105 -2.24 6.79 -9.44
C PHE A 105 -3.75 6.74 -9.25
N ALA A 106 -4.39 7.70 -8.57
CA ALA A 106 -5.81 7.56 -8.22
C ALA A 106 -6.73 7.38 -9.43
N ALA A 107 -6.53 8.12 -10.52
CA ALA A 107 -7.38 7.99 -11.71
C ALA A 107 -7.36 6.57 -12.29
N ARG A 108 -6.17 5.95 -12.34
CA ARG A 108 -6.02 4.56 -12.74
C ARG A 108 -6.60 3.60 -11.71
N ALA A 109 -6.33 3.83 -10.43
CA ALA A 109 -6.79 3.01 -9.33
C ALA A 109 -8.33 2.91 -9.31
N VAL A 110 -9.03 4.04 -9.42
CA VAL A 110 -10.50 4.10 -9.50
C VAL A 110 -11.02 3.33 -10.71
N ARG A 111 -10.43 3.54 -11.89
CA ARG A 111 -10.80 2.82 -13.11
C ARG A 111 -10.63 1.31 -12.96
N ASP A 112 -9.55 0.89 -12.33
CA ASP A 112 -9.20 -0.51 -12.13
C ASP A 112 -9.94 -1.11 -10.91
N GLY A 113 -10.68 -0.29 -10.15
CA GLY A 113 -11.61 -0.67 -9.09
C GLY A 113 -10.99 -0.80 -7.70
N TRP A 114 -9.89 -0.11 -7.44
CA TRP A 114 -9.28 -0.01 -6.10
C TRP A 114 -10.13 0.83 -5.17
N SER A 115 -10.24 0.42 -3.90
CA SER A 115 -11.01 1.16 -2.90
C SER A 115 -10.20 2.31 -2.30
N ALA A 116 -10.88 3.22 -1.60
CA ALA A 116 -10.19 4.25 -0.83
C ALA A 116 -9.35 3.64 0.31
N HIS A 117 -9.81 2.54 0.92
CA HIS A 117 -9.10 1.85 1.99
C HIS A 117 -7.82 1.18 1.50
N ASP A 118 -7.84 0.62 0.28
CA ASP A 118 -6.63 0.05 -0.33
C ASP A 118 -5.53 1.10 -0.52
N LEU A 119 -5.90 2.35 -0.82
CA LEU A 119 -4.94 3.42 -1.10
C LEU A 119 -4.57 4.23 0.13
N PHE A 120 -5.57 4.69 0.86
CA PHE A 120 -5.48 5.73 1.90
C PHE A 120 -5.81 5.21 3.30
N GLY A 121 -6.02 3.90 3.45
CA GLY A 121 -6.23 3.28 4.75
C GLY A 121 -4.99 3.41 5.62
N VAL A 122 -5.20 3.67 6.90
CA VAL A 122 -4.17 3.76 7.93
C VAL A 122 -4.58 2.86 9.08
N PHE A 123 -3.68 1.94 9.45
CA PHE A 123 -3.93 1.01 10.53
C PHE A 123 -3.12 1.43 11.77
N ALA A 124 -3.71 2.32 12.58
CA ALA A 124 -3.03 2.93 13.73
C ALA A 124 -2.39 1.92 14.71
N PRO A 125 -2.99 0.75 15.02
CA PRO A 125 -2.36 -0.23 15.90
C PRO A 125 -1.06 -0.83 15.35
N ARG A 126 -0.84 -0.77 14.03
CA ARG A 126 0.34 -1.35 13.38
C ARG A 126 0.73 -0.55 12.14
N PRO A 127 1.56 0.50 12.28
CA PRO A 127 2.01 1.32 11.16
C PRO A 127 2.69 0.48 10.06
N GLY A 128 2.39 0.81 8.80
CA GLY A 128 2.87 0.08 7.64
C GLY A 128 2.05 -1.16 7.30
N TRP A 129 0.88 -1.36 7.91
CA TRP A 129 -0.04 -2.46 7.60
C TRP A 129 -1.35 -2.01 6.95
N GLY A 130 -1.60 -0.70 6.87
CA GLY A 130 -2.78 -0.12 6.25
C GLY A 130 -2.81 -0.24 4.72
N GLY A 131 -3.38 0.75 4.06
CA GLY A 131 -3.36 0.91 2.62
C GLY A 131 -1.99 1.31 2.07
N LEU A 132 -1.92 1.59 0.77
CA LEU A 132 -0.67 1.91 0.09
C LEU A 132 0.06 3.11 0.69
N CYS A 133 -0.63 4.18 1.10
CA CYS A 133 0.03 5.36 1.67
C CYS A 133 0.76 5.04 2.98
N ASP A 134 0.19 4.15 3.80
CA ASP A 134 0.79 3.71 5.06
C ASP A 134 2.01 2.81 4.80
N ARG A 135 1.95 1.99 3.74
CA ARG A 135 2.98 1.01 3.38
C ARG A 135 4.17 1.56 2.59
N LEU A 136 4.00 2.65 1.84
CA LEU A 136 5.06 3.19 0.99
C LEU A 136 6.23 3.76 1.78
N GLN A 137 5.95 4.45 2.89
CA GLN A 137 6.96 5.06 3.76
C GLN A 137 7.97 5.91 2.98
N GLY A 138 7.47 6.80 2.12
CA GLY A 138 8.30 7.65 1.27
C GLY A 138 8.84 7.01 -0.01
N ALA A 139 8.57 5.73 -0.29
CA ALA A 139 8.96 5.11 -1.56
C ALA A 139 8.24 5.77 -2.76
N ARG A 140 8.98 6.01 -3.85
CA ARG A 140 8.50 6.70 -5.07
C ARG A 140 8.62 5.87 -6.35
N ASN A 141 8.91 4.58 -6.21
CA ASN A 141 9.05 3.64 -7.32
C ASN A 141 7.87 2.66 -7.42
N LEU A 142 6.67 3.12 -7.02
CA LEU A 142 5.44 2.35 -7.09
C LEU A 142 5.10 1.99 -8.54
N LYS A 143 4.85 0.71 -8.77
CA LYS A 143 4.21 0.19 -9.98
C LYS A 143 2.87 -0.39 -9.58
N MET A 144 1.83 0.02 -10.28
CA MET A 144 0.47 -0.38 -10.00
C MET A 144 -0.16 -0.98 -11.25
N ASP A 145 -0.84 -2.12 -11.10
CA ASP A 145 -1.65 -2.76 -12.11
C ASP A 145 -3.11 -2.90 -11.63
N ARG A 146 -3.92 -3.70 -12.35
CA ARG A 146 -5.34 -3.84 -12.02
C ARG A 146 -5.57 -4.45 -10.64
N ASP A 147 -4.74 -5.41 -10.26
CA ASP A 147 -4.99 -6.27 -9.09
C ASP A 147 -3.88 -6.18 -8.04
N ARG A 148 -2.72 -5.60 -8.39
CA ARG A 148 -1.54 -5.53 -7.55
C ARG A 148 -0.85 -4.18 -7.63
N ALA A 149 -0.21 -3.84 -6.54
CA ALA A 149 0.69 -2.71 -6.42
C ALA A 149 1.98 -3.20 -5.79
N ALA A 150 3.13 -2.80 -6.34
CA ALA A 150 4.43 -3.24 -5.86
C ALA A 150 5.46 -2.13 -5.95
N TRP A 151 6.35 -2.09 -4.97
CA TRP A 151 7.37 -1.06 -4.80
C TRP A 151 8.61 -1.71 -4.17
N SER A 152 9.68 -0.93 -4.00
CA SER A 152 10.80 -1.38 -3.17
C SER A 152 11.24 -0.31 -2.20
N SER A 153 11.62 -0.72 -1.00
CA SER A 153 12.19 0.15 0.03
C SER A 153 13.44 -0.52 0.57
N TRP A 154 14.54 0.22 0.68
CA TRP A 154 15.83 -0.31 1.15
C TRP A 154 16.31 -1.58 0.43
N GLY A 155 16.03 -1.68 -0.88
CA GLY A 155 16.35 -2.86 -1.69
C GLY A 155 15.41 -4.06 -1.51
N VAL A 156 14.46 -4.00 -0.58
CA VAL A 156 13.46 -5.05 -0.34
C VAL A 156 12.24 -4.77 -1.20
N ARG A 157 11.73 -5.81 -1.88
CA ARG A 157 10.51 -5.74 -2.69
C ARG A 157 9.28 -5.95 -1.80
N HIS A 158 8.30 -5.09 -1.99
CA HIS A 158 7.01 -5.17 -1.33
C HIS A 158 5.88 -5.18 -2.36
N TRP A 159 4.74 -5.75 -1.97
CA TRP A 159 3.55 -5.74 -2.80
C TRP A 159 2.28 -5.81 -1.95
N THR A 160 1.16 -5.44 -2.55
CA THR A 160 -0.19 -5.65 -2.00
C THR A 160 -1.16 -5.94 -3.14
N CYS A 161 -2.26 -6.60 -2.81
CA CYS A 161 -3.39 -6.76 -3.73
C CYS A 161 -4.43 -5.66 -3.49
N ARG A 162 -5.23 -5.43 -4.52
CA ARG A 162 -6.52 -4.76 -4.41
C ARG A 162 -7.45 -5.54 -3.47
N GLY A 163 -8.24 -4.84 -2.67
CA GLY A 163 -9.12 -5.42 -1.65
C GLY A 163 -8.43 -5.74 -0.32
N ALA A 164 -7.10 -5.71 -0.26
CA ALA A 164 -6.37 -6.00 0.99
C ALA A 164 -6.62 -4.96 2.08
N GLY A 165 -7.00 -3.73 1.72
CA GLY A 165 -7.43 -2.73 2.68
C GLY A 165 -8.84 -3.02 3.21
N ASP A 166 -9.75 -3.45 2.34
CA ASP A 166 -11.14 -3.73 2.71
C ASP A 166 -11.24 -4.85 3.78
N ASP A 167 -10.38 -5.87 3.70
CA ASP A 167 -10.31 -6.96 4.69
C ASP A 167 -9.91 -6.47 6.10
N LEU A 168 -9.28 -5.30 6.21
CA LEU A 168 -8.82 -4.72 7.48
C LEU A 168 -9.81 -3.71 8.07
N VAL A 169 -10.89 -3.37 7.37
CA VAL A 169 -11.90 -2.40 7.84
C VAL A 169 -12.53 -2.87 9.15
N GLU A 170 -12.94 -4.13 9.24
CA GLU A 170 -13.49 -4.72 10.47
C GLU A 170 -12.47 -4.76 11.62
N SER A 171 -11.17 -4.78 11.27
CA SER A 171 -10.08 -4.73 12.25
C SER A 171 -9.77 -3.31 12.75
N GLY A 172 -10.43 -2.28 12.20
CA GLY A 172 -10.24 -0.88 12.58
C GLY A 172 -9.33 -0.09 11.65
N LEU A 173 -9.14 -0.52 10.40
CA LEU A 173 -8.56 0.33 9.37
C LEU A 173 -9.44 1.57 9.16
N LYS A 174 -8.84 2.75 9.25
CA LYS A 174 -9.50 4.04 9.02
C LYS A 174 -8.88 4.75 7.85
N LEU A 175 -9.64 5.57 7.16
CA LEU A 175 -9.07 6.43 6.11
C LEU A 175 -8.27 7.55 6.77
N ILE A 176 -7.19 8.00 6.11
CA ILE A 176 -6.32 9.05 6.65
C ILE A 176 -7.11 10.31 7.07
N TRP A 177 -8.14 10.70 6.32
CA TRP A 177 -8.97 11.85 6.63
C TRP A 177 -9.94 11.64 7.80
N GLU A 178 -10.24 10.40 8.17
CA GLU A 178 -11.04 10.10 9.36
C GLU A 178 -10.22 10.27 10.64
N LEU A 179 -8.88 10.18 10.55
CA LEU A 179 -7.99 10.38 11.69
C LEU A 179 -7.88 11.87 12.08
N ALA A 180 -7.95 12.78 11.11
CA ALA A 180 -7.86 14.22 11.38
C ALA A 180 -9.08 14.75 12.18
N GLY A 181 -10.23 14.08 12.12
CA GLY A 181 -11.46 14.50 12.78
C GLY A 181 -11.61 14.07 14.24
N THR A 182 -10.75 13.18 14.76
CA THR A 182 -10.97 12.58 16.10
C THR A 182 -10.47 13.42 17.28
N GLY A 183 -9.89 14.61 17.07
CA GLY A 183 -9.28 15.43 18.12
C GLY A 183 -10.19 16.38 18.90
N ASN A 184 -11.52 16.26 18.82
CA ASN A 184 -12.48 17.16 19.50
C ASN A 184 -13.46 16.39 20.42
N GLY A 185 -12.93 15.61 21.37
CA GLY A 185 -13.72 14.90 22.40
C GLY A 185 -13.16 15.12 23.80
#